data_AF-A0AAF5DP68-F1
#
_entry.id   AF-A0AAF5DP68-F1
#
_cell.length_a   1.000
_cell.length_b   1.000
_cell.length_c   1.000
_cell.angle_alpha   90.00
_cell.angle_beta   90.00
_cell.angle_gamma   90.00
#
_symmetry.space_group_name_H-M   'P 1'
#
loop_
_entity.id
_entity.type
_entity.pdbx_description
1 polymer ?
#
loop_
_entity_poly.entity_id
_entity_poly.type
_entity_poly.pdbx_seq_one_letter_code
_entity_poly.pdbx_strand_id
1 'polypeptide(L)'
;MKKRNLYFFSPLYYNNNNNIITSKESPLTSLLIPCQISTEGKEHFSTLCQKHYHNLDYLCDPGGLLSRTEADLLHGSLKKNYTSCECKDGLNKFCYNYTSDGRKQYRVYITIVPFTSYISLNKCGKNYLDDDNQSFHTAPFIYGQMLAEKWSNICKADIFIVYIDTWYPERIHKPFIVTLFLNQLSYMYYRSKIDVLDINANVYNRIFEHMKKINTIISHHNFPDTNKQQIFPQWAIITCVCLLGMVVLSNYIANKIIKEWTCNKSTKPSTLFAVKNHSDRFRMGFAGHVRRHTNRQNSVVKSSMMFRQFSRSREKQYVANINNI
;
A
#
# COMPACT_ATOMS: atom_id res chain seq x y z
N MET A 1 -19.29 -19.59 -38.80
CA MET A 1 -19.29 -18.56 -37.73
C MET A 1 -20.67 -17.94 -37.62
N LYS A 2 -21.51 -18.37 -36.67
CA LYS A 2 -22.82 -17.74 -36.40
C LYS A 2 -22.58 -16.39 -35.70
N LYS A 3 -22.94 -15.28 -36.35
CA LYS A 3 -23.03 -13.95 -35.70
C LYS A 3 -24.02 -14.07 -34.54
N ARG A 4 -23.53 -14.00 -33.29
CA ARG A 4 -24.38 -13.81 -32.12
C ARG A 4 -24.85 -12.36 -32.16
N ASN A 5 -26.09 -12.14 -32.60
CA ASN A 5 -26.78 -10.87 -32.36
C ASN A 5 -27.07 -10.80 -30.85
N LEU A 6 -26.16 -10.19 -30.10
CA LEU A 6 -26.49 -9.66 -28.78
C LEU A 6 -27.53 -8.56 -28.98
N TYR A 7 -28.69 -8.77 -28.38
CA TYR A 7 -29.85 -7.92 -28.45
C TYR A 7 -29.46 -6.43 -28.34
N PHE A 8 -29.68 -5.69 -29.43
CA PHE A 8 -29.66 -4.24 -29.47
C PHE A 8 -30.73 -3.73 -28.49
N PHE A 9 -30.34 -3.35 -27.28
CA PHE A 9 -31.18 -2.50 -26.45
C PHE A 9 -31.05 -1.07 -26.98
N SER A 10 -32.17 -0.53 -27.48
CA SER A 10 -32.23 0.83 -28.00
C SER A 10 -32.08 1.86 -26.86
N PRO A 11 -31.24 2.89 -27.02
CA PRO A 11 -30.96 3.89 -25.97
C PRO A 11 -32.13 4.84 -25.68
N LEU A 12 -33.29 4.65 -26.32
CA LEU A 12 -34.49 5.48 -26.15
C LEU A 12 -35.16 5.35 -24.77
N TYR A 13 -34.78 4.39 -23.93
CA TYR A 13 -35.27 4.28 -22.55
C TYR A 13 -34.46 5.13 -21.53
N TYR A 14 -33.34 5.75 -21.95
CA TYR A 14 -32.38 6.34 -21.03
C TYR A 14 -32.48 7.87 -20.87
N ASN A 15 -33.41 8.52 -21.57
CA ASN A 15 -33.44 9.98 -21.66
C ASN A 15 -34.69 10.66 -21.07
N ASN A 16 -35.46 9.99 -20.22
CA ASN A 16 -36.60 10.61 -19.53
C ASN A 16 -36.63 10.27 -18.03
N ASN A 17 -36.30 11.29 -17.23
CA ASN A 17 -36.84 11.65 -15.92
C ASN A 17 -37.40 10.52 -15.02
N ASN A 18 -36.77 10.35 -13.84
CA ASN A 18 -37.39 9.93 -12.58
C ASN A 18 -38.13 8.59 -12.50
N ASN A 19 -38.05 7.73 -13.50
CA ASN A 19 -38.64 6.40 -13.38
C ASN A 19 -37.72 5.48 -12.58
N ILE A 20 -38.07 5.38 -11.30
CA ILE A 20 -37.77 4.30 -10.37
C ILE A 20 -37.60 3.00 -11.16
N ILE A 21 -36.40 2.43 -11.08
CA ILE A 21 -36.06 1.10 -11.59
C ILE A 21 -37.04 0.09 -10.99
N THR A 22 -38.09 -0.23 -11.73
CA THR A 22 -39.09 -1.21 -11.33
C THR A 22 -38.49 -2.61 -11.43
N SER A 23 -38.79 -3.43 -10.43
CA SER A 23 -38.18 -4.69 -9.98
C SER A 23 -38.15 -5.89 -10.95
N LYS A 24 -38.11 -5.68 -12.26
CA LYS A 24 -37.95 -6.73 -13.30
C LYS A 24 -36.86 -6.38 -14.32
N GLU A 25 -35.86 -5.64 -13.90
CA GLU A 25 -34.69 -5.40 -14.74
C GLU A 25 -33.94 -6.70 -15.03
N SER A 26 -33.66 -6.93 -16.31
CA SER A 26 -32.89 -8.09 -16.77
C SER A 26 -31.54 -8.14 -16.04
N PRO A 27 -30.99 -9.32 -15.72
CA PRO A 27 -29.68 -9.44 -15.06
C PRO A 27 -28.55 -8.71 -15.81
N LEU A 28 -28.72 -8.46 -17.12
CA LEU A 28 -27.80 -7.67 -17.93
C LEU A 28 -27.79 -6.17 -17.56
N THR A 29 -28.95 -5.56 -17.25
CA THR A 29 -29.02 -4.12 -16.96
C THR A 29 -28.49 -3.79 -15.58
N SER A 30 -28.59 -4.71 -14.62
CA SER A 30 -28.10 -4.50 -13.26
C SER A 30 -26.60 -4.26 -13.17
N LEU A 31 -25.79 -4.88 -14.04
CA LEU A 31 -24.34 -4.68 -14.06
C LEU A 31 -23.89 -3.43 -14.83
N LEU A 32 -24.82 -2.70 -15.47
CA LEU A 32 -24.49 -1.48 -16.19
C LEU A 32 -23.95 -0.39 -15.26
N ILE A 33 -24.54 -0.23 -14.07
CA ILE A 33 -24.22 0.84 -13.10
C ILE A 33 -23.63 0.20 -11.84
N PRO A 34 -22.30 0.22 -11.65
CA PRO A 34 -21.64 -0.60 -10.63
C PRO A 34 -22.03 -0.23 -9.18
N CYS A 35 -22.33 1.04 -8.91
CA CYS A 35 -22.75 1.50 -7.59
C CYS A 35 -24.19 1.13 -7.21
N GLN A 36 -25.05 0.87 -8.20
CA GLN A 36 -26.48 0.59 -7.98
C GLN A 36 -26.79 -0.90 -7.85
N ILE A 37 -25.80 -1.78 -8.06
CA ILE A 37 -26.00 -3.22 -7.97
C ILE A 37 -26.47 -3.59 -6.56
N SER A 38 -27.68 -4.14 -6.45
CA SER A 38 -28.16 -4.63 -5.16
C SER A 38 -27.29 -5.80 -4.70
N THR A 39 -26.77 -5.69 -3.48
CA THR A 39 -26.06 -6.75 -2.77
C THR A 39 -26.94 -7.41 -1.71
N GLU A 40 -28.19 -6.98 -1.62
CA GLU A 40 -29.13 -7.43 -0.59
C GLU A 40 -29.78 -8.73 -1.03
N GLY A 41 -29.43 -9.81 -0.32
CA GLY A 41 -29.95 -11.16 -0.58
C GLY A 41 -29.02 -12.00 -1.46
N LYS A 42 -28.55 -13.13 -0.90
CA LYS A 42 -27.73 -14.11 -1.64
C LYS A 42 -28.45 -14.68 -2.86
N GLU A 43 -29.78 -14.78 -2.80
CA GLU A 43 -30.60 -15.32 -3.89
C GLU A 43 -30.65 -14.40 -5.10
N HIS A 44 -30.84 -13.09 -4.89
CA HIS A 44 -30.78 -12.11 -5.97
C HIS A 44 -29.41 -12.09 -6.63
N PHE A 45 -28.34 -12.16 -5.83
CA PHE A 45 -26.98 -12.24 -6.35
C PHE A 45 -26.72 -13.52 -7.13
N SER A 46 -27.17 -14.67 -6.63
CA SER A 46 -27.07 -15.97 -7.30
C SER A 46 -27.79 -15.97 -8.65
N THR A 47 -28.97 -15.34 -8.71
CA THR A 47 -29.76 -15.20 -9.93
C THR A 47 -29.08 -14.26 -10.93
N LEU A 48 -28.63 -13.08 -10.48
CA LEU A 48 -27.89 -12.11 -11.28
C LEU A 48 -26.67 -12.76 -11.95
N CYS A 49 -25.89 -13.49 -11.17
CA CYS A 49 -24.65 -14.10 -11.62
C CYS A 49 -24.82 -15.42 -12.38
N GLN A 50 -26.08 -15.85 -12.60
CA GLN A 50 -26.40 -17.15 -13.20
C GLN A 50 -25.68 -18.31 -12.51
N LYS A 51 -25.54 -18.27 -11.17
CA LYS A 51 -24.82 -19.33 -10.43
C LYS A 51 -25.43 -20.71 -10.64
N HIS A 52 -26.74 -20.79 -10.84
CA HIS A 52 -27.44 -22.04 -11.17
C HIS A 52 -27.02 -22.65 -12.51
N TYR A 53 -26.61 -21.84 -13.49
CA TYR A 53 -26.21 -22.30 -14.81
C TYR A 53 -24.77 -22.84 -14.82
N HIS A 54 -23.85 -22.08 -14.22
CA HIS A 54 -22.43 -22.44 -14.17
C HIS A 54 -22.08 -23.38 -13.01
N ASN A 55 -22.83 -23.33 -11.91
CA ASN A 55 -22.55 -24.01 -10.65
C ASN A 55 -21.15 -23.68 -10.08
N LEU A 56 -20.75 -22.41 -10.19
CA LEU A 56 -19.45 -21.90 -9.74
C LEU A 56 -19.62 -20.64 -8.87
N ASP A 57 -19.14 -20.71 -7.63
CA ASP A 57 -19.36 -19.64 -6.64
C ASP A 57 -18.47 -18.41 -6.80
N TYR A 58 -17.41 -18.52 -7.60
CA TYR A 58 -16.45 -17.46 -7.86
C TYR A 58 -16.60 -16.84 -9.26
N LEU A 59 -17.60 -17.25 -10.04
CA LEU A 59 -17.86 -16.74 -11.39
C LEU A 59 -19.22 -16.06 -11.42
N CYS A 60 -19.26 -14.84 -11.97
CA CYS A 60 -20.49 -14.12 -12.25
C CYS A 60 -20.55 -13.79 -13.73
N ASP A 61 -21.47 -14.42 -14.45
CA ASP A 61 -21.67 -14.24 -15.88
C ASP A 61 -23.17 -14.00 -16.18
N PRO A 62 -23.67 -12.78 -15.93
CA PRO A 62 -25.07 -12.41 -16.18
C PRO A 62 -25.50 -12.55 -17.64
N GLY A 63 -24.55 -12.51 -18.58
CA GLY A 63 -24.80 -12.54 -20.02
C GLY A 63 -24.72 -13.93 -20.63
N GLY A 64 -24.29 -14.94 -19.87
CA GLY A 64 -24.02 -16.27 -20.39
C GLY A 64 -22.99 -16.25 -21.53
N LEU A 65 -21.98 -15.38 -21.43
CA LEU A 65 -20.93 -15.24 -22.45
C LEU A 65 -20.03 -16.47 -22.49
N LEU A 66 -19.82 -17.12 -21.33
CA LEU A 66 -19.20 -18.44 -21.25
C LEU A 66 -20.28 -19.51 -21.41
N SER A 67 -19.96 -20.55 -22.18
CA SER A 67 -20.71 -21.81 -22.10
C SER A 67 -20.38 -22.54 -20.80
N ARG A 68 -21.28 -23.41 -20.34
CA ARG A 68 -21.03 -24.28 -19.19
C ARG A 68 -19.73 -25.10 -19.34
N THR A 69 -19.44 -25.61 -20.54
CA THR A 69 -18.20 -26.34 -20.82
C THR A 69 -16.96 -25.46 -20.68
N GLU A 70 -17.01 -24.21 -21.16
CA GLU A 70 -15.90 -23.26 -20.98
C GLU A 70 -15.70 -22.88 -19.50
N ALA A 71 -16.80 -22.73 -18.75
CA ALA A 71 -16.75 -22.47 -17.32
C ALA A 71 -16.15 -23.67 -16.55
N ASP A 72 -16.51 -24.90 -16.91
CA ASP A 72 -15.95 -26.13 -16.33
C ASP A 72 -14.46 -26.29 -16.64
N LEU A 73 -14.03 -25.98 -17.87
CA LEU A 73 -12.62 -25.97 -18.25
C LEU A 73 -11.83 -24.92 -17.45
N LEU A 74 -12.40 -23.72 -17.29
CA LEU A 74 -11.82 -22.67 -16.47
C LEU A 74 -11.71 -23.12 -15.00
N HIS A 75 -12.75 -23.77 -14.47
CA HIS A 75 -12.75 -24.34 -13.12
C HIS A 75 -11.65 -25.37 -12.90
N GLY A 76 -11.51 -26.32 -13.82
CA GLY A 76 -10.46 -27.36 -13.77
C GLY A 76 -9.05 -26.77 -13.74
N SER A 77 -8.83 -25.64 -14.45
CA SER A 77 -7.56 -24.93 -14.41
C SER A 77 -7.35 -24.15 -13.10
N LEU A 78 -8.39 -23.50 -12.58
CA LEU A 78 -8.29 -22.61 -11.43
C LEU A 78 -8.15 -23.35 -10.10
N LYS A 79 -8.89 -24.46 -9.93
CA LYS A 79 -8.94 -25.24 -8.69
C LYS A 79 -7.56 -25.75 -8.21
N LYS A 80 -6.58 -25.82 -9.11
CA LYS A 80 -5.19 -26.18 -8.78
C LYS A 80 -4.51 -25.14 -7.89
N ASN A 81 -4.73 -23.85 -8.16
CA ASN A 81 -3.98 -22.75 -7.54
C ASN A 81 -4.85 -21.79 -6.71
N TYR A 82 -6.17 -21.84 -6.89
CA TYR A 82 -7.11 -20.86 -6.34
C TYR A 82 -8.29 -21.51 -5.64
N THR A 83 -8.89 -20.80 -4.71
CA THR A 83 -10.09 -21.20 -3.97
C THR A 83 -11.28 -20.31 -4.31
N SER A 84 -12.49 -20.78 -3.97
CA SER A 84 -13.73 -20.03 -4.10
C SER A 84 -13.91 -19.00 -2.97
N CYS A 85 -14.77 -18.02 -3.19
CA CYS A 85 -15.02 -16.95 -2.21
C CYS A 85 -16.02 -17.29 -1.10
N GLU A 86 -16.76 -18.40 -1.19
CA GLU A 86 -17.87 -18.71 -0.28
C GLU A 86 -17.41 -19.26 1.07
N CYS A 87 -16.60 -18.44 1.73
CA CYS A 87 -16.07 -18.66 3.04
C CYS A 87 -16.95 -17.94 4.04
N LYS A 88 -17.80 -18.70 4.73
CA LYS A 88 -18.52 -18.15 5.90
C LYS A 88 -17.45 -17.64 6.88
N ASP A 89 -17.64 -16.43 7.41
CA ASP A 89 -16.60 -15.73 8.17
C ASP A 89 -16.04 -16.54 9.36
N GLY A 90 -16.84 -17.45 9.93
CA GLY A 90 -16.41 -18.38 10.99
C GLY A 90 -15.47 -19.51 10.55
N LEU A 91 -15.32 -19.75 9.24
CA LEU A 91 -14.48 -20.79 8.65
C LEU A 91 -13.32 -20.22 7.81
N ASN A 92 -13.05 -18.91 7.90
CA ASN A 92 -12.01 -18.25 7.10
C ASN A 92 -10.63 -18.94 7.19
N LYS A 93 -10.29 -19.57 8.32
CA LYS A 93 -9.05 -20.35 8.45
C LYS A 93 -9.01 -21.60 7.55
N PHE A 94 -10.15 -22.24 7.31
CA PHE A 94 -10.27 -23.46 6.49
C PHE A 94 -10.41 -23.18 5.00
N CYS A 95 -10.64 -21.92 4.64
CA CYS A 95 -10.79 -21.51 3.26
C CYS A 95 -9.49 -21.33 2.49
N TYR A 96 -8.39 -21.23 3.23
CA TYR A 96 -7.06 -21.21 2.65
C TYR A 96 -6.52 -22.63 2.69
N ASN A 97 -6.74 -23.33 1.59
CA ASN A 97 -6.00 -24.55 1.33
C ASN A 97 -4.60 -24.20 0.83
N TYR A 98 -3.69 -25.14 0.96
CA TYR A 98 -2.38 -25.06 0.33
C TYR A 98 -2.39 -25.93 -0.94
N THR A 99 -1.71 -25.48 -1.98
CA THR A 99 -1.45 -26.29 -3.18
C THR A 99 -0.55 -27.46 -2.81
N SER A 100 -0.46 -28.45 -3.72
CA SER A 100 0.51 -29.57 -3.61
C SER A 100 1.94 -29.10 -3.33
N ASP A 101 2.27 -27.91 -3.81
CA ASP A 101 3.61 -27.33 -3.74
C ASP A 101 3.80 -26.49 -2.45
N GLY A 102 2.85 -26.55 -1.52
CA GLY A 102 2.89 -25.83 -0.24
C GLY A 102 2.58 -24.33 -0.34
N ARG A 103 2.09 -23.83 -1.48
CA ARG A 103 1.69 -22.42 -1.64
C ARG A 103 0.27 -22.21 -1.17
N LYS A 104 -0.02 -21.09 -0.55
CA LYS A 104 -1.39 -20.74 -0.18
C LYS A 104 -2.25 -20.56 -1.44
N GLN A 105 -3.43 -21.18 -1.46
CA GLN A 105 -4.43 -20.93 -2.49
C GLN A 105 -5.17 -19.63 -2.18
N TYR A 106 -5.15 -18.71 -3.15
CA TYR A 106 -5.79 -17.40 -3.03
C TYR A 106 -7.24 -17.47 -3.53
N ARG A 107 -8.13 -16.68 -2.92
CA ARG A 107 -9.52 -16.61 -3.35
C ARG A 107 -9.62 -15.75 -4.60
N VAL A 108 -10.12 -16.34 -5.68
CA VAL A 108 -10.34 -15.61 -6.93
C VAL A 108 -11.82 -15.28 -7.07
N TYR A 109 -12.13 -14.18 -7.72
CA TYR A 109 -13.49 -13.88 -8.16
C TYR A 109 -13.48 -13.24 -9.53
N ILE A 110 -14.30 -13.75 -10.44
CA ILE A 110 -14.32 -13.38 -11.85
C ILE A 110 -15.72 -12.88 -12.18
N THR A 111 -15.81 -11.64 -12.67
CA THR A 111 -17.05 -11.07 -13.16
C THR A 111 -16.93 -10.77 -14.64
N ILE A 112 -17.94 -11.17 -15.40
CA ILE A 112 -18.05 -10.89 -16.83
C ILE A 112 -19.16 -9.86 -17.01
N VAL A 113 -18.81 -8.71 -17.57
CA VAL A 113 -19.71 -7.58 -17.79
C VAL A 113 -19.94 -7.46 -19.29
N PRO A 114 -21.14 -7.81 -19.78
CA PRO A 114 -21.44 -7.78 -21.22
C PRO A 114 -21.30 -6.38 -21.82
N PHE A 115 -21.75 -5.35 -21.10
CA PHE A 115 -21.57 -3.96 -21.51
C PHE A 115 -21.61 -3.01 -20.32
N THR A 116 -20.91 -1.89 -20.45
CA THR A 116 -20.97 -0.75 -19.51
C THR A 116 -20.81 0.58 -20.27
N SER A 117 -20.80 1.73 -19.58
CA SER A 117 -20.71 3.06 -20.22
C SER A 117 -19.98 4.07 -19.34
N TYR A 118 -19.51 5.18 -19.92
CA TYR A 118 -19.02 6.32 -19.13
C TYR A 118 -20.18 7.01 -18.40
N ILE A 119 -21.36 7.06 -19.04
CA ILE A 119 -22.58 7.62 -18.44
C ILE A 119 -22.93 6.90 -17.13
N SER A 120 -22.79 5.57 -17.09
CA SER A 120 -23.07 4.78 -15.89
C SER A 120 -22.07 5.02 -14.77
N LEU A 121 -20.82 5.35 -15.09
CA LEU A 121 -19.83 5.80 -14.09
C LEU A 121 -20.14 7.19 -13.55
N ASN A 122 -20.57 8.12 -14.40
CA ASN A 122 -20.96 9.47 -13.99
C ASN A 122 -22.15 9.44 -13.01
N LYS A 123 -23.10 8.51 -13.21
CA LYS A 123 -24.22 8.30 -12.27
C LYS A 123 -23.78 7.87 -10.87
N CYS A 124 -22.58 7.28 -10.73
CA CYS A 124 -22.04 6.89 -9.43
C CYS A 124 -21.35 8.03 -8.67
N GLY A 125 -21.43 9.28 -9.15
CA GLY A 125 -21.00 10.47 -8.41
C GLY A 125 -19.48 10.63 -8.30
N LYS A 126 -18.68 9.91 -9.11
CA LYS A 126 -17.28 10.27 -9.31
C LYS A 126 -17.22 11.32 -10.40
N ASN A 127 -16.53 12.42 -10.15
CA ASN A 127 -16.13 13.42 -11.15
C ASN A 127 -15.16 12.76 -12.15
N TYR A 128 -15.67 11.83 -12.95
CA TYR A 128 -15.00 11.33 -14.11
C TYR A 128 -15.00 12.48 -15.11
N LEU A 129 -13.90 13.23 -15.08
CA LEU A 129 -13.65 14.30 -16.03
C LEU A 129 -13.30 13.61 -17.35
N ASP A 130 -14.11 13.88 -18.38
CA ASP A 130 -13.92 13.47 -19.77
C ASP A 130 -12.67 14.15 -20.37
N ASP A 131 -11.48 13.86 -19.83
CA ASP A 131 -10.25 14.09 -20.59
C ASP A 131 -10.13 12.93 -21.59
N ASP A 132 -10.56 13.20 -22.83
CA ASP A 132 -10.81 12.27 -23.95
C ASP A 132 -9.77 11.16 -24.15
N ASN A 133 -8.51 11.36 -23.73
CA ASN A 133 -7.44 10.37 -23.88
C ASN A 133 -7.06 9.61 -22.60
N GLN A 134 -7.36 10.14 -21.41
CA GLN A 134 -7.09 9.44 -20.13
C GLN A 134 -8.29 8.62 -19.65
N SER A 135 -9.47 9.01 -20.09
CA SER A 135 -10.76 8.44 -19.71
C SER A 135 -10.83 6.93 -20.06
N PHE A 136 -10.43 6.55 -21.28
CA PHE A 136 -10.54 5.19 -21.81
C PHE A 136 -9.84 4.10 -20.98
N HIS A 137 -8.62 4.37 -20.53
CA HIS A 137 -7.89 3.43 -19.68
C HIS A 137 -8.28 3.59 -18.20
N THR A 138 -8.78 4.73 -17.76
CA THR A 138 -9.08 4.92 -16.33
C THR A 138 -10.47 4.37 -15.96
N ALA A 139 -11.45 4.51 -16.85
CA ALA A 139 -12.83 4.09 -16.62
C ALA A 139 -12.99 2.60 -16.30
N PRO A 140 -12.39 1.64 -17.05
CA PRO A 140 -12.48 0.22 -16.71
C PRO A 140 -11.96 -0.05 -15.30
N PHE A 141 -10.88 0.62 -14.90
CA PHE A 141 -10.27 0.43 -13.58
C PHE A 141 -11.20 0.91 -12.48
N ILE A 142 -11.73 2.13 -12.63
CA ILE A 142 -12.69 2.72 -11.70
C ILE A 142 -13.95 1.85 -11.59
N TYR A 143 -14.46 1.37 -12.71
CA TYR A 143 -15.59 0.45 -12.77
C TYR A 143 -15.29 -0.80 -11.94
N GLY A 144 -14.14 -1.43 -12.17
CA GLY A 144 -13.72 -2.64 -11.46
C GLY A 144 -13.56 -2.41 -9.95
N GLN A 145 -13.01 -1.25 -9.55
CA GLN A 145 -12.87 -0.87 -8.13
C GLN A 145 -14.23 -0.72 -7.46
N MET A 146 -15.17 0.00 -8.08
CA MET A 146 -16.53 0.18 -7.55
C MET A 146 -17.24 -1.16 -7.38
N LEU A 147 -17.11 -2.04 -8.38
CA LEU A 147 -17.70 -3.36 -8.33
C LEU A 147 -17.11 -4.23 -7.21
N ALA A 148 -15.78 -4.22 -7.07
CA ALA A 148 -15.09 -4.97 -6.01
C ALA A 148 -15.47 -4.47 -4.61
N GLU A 149 -15.57 -3.15 -4.42
CA GLU A 149 -16.04 -2.55 -3.18
C GLU A 149 -17.45 -3.00 -2.86
N LYS A 150 -18.36 -2.91 -3.83
CA LYS A 150 -19.75 -3.32 -3.67
C LYS A 150 -19.88 -4.80 -3.31
N TRP A 151 -19.08 -5.65 -3.95
CA TRP A 151 -19.16 -7.11 -3.77
C TRP A 151 -18.29 -7.66 -2.65
N SER A 152 -17.49 -6.83 -1.99
CA SER A 152 -16.64 -7.21 -0.86
C SER A 152 -17.41 -7.88 0.29
N ASN A 153 -18.67 -7.50 0.48
CA ASN A 153 -19.58 -8.09 1.47
C ASN A 153 -20.05 -9.50 1.11
N ILE A 154 -20.03 -9.85 -0.18
CA ILE A 154 -20.51 -11.14 -0.72
C ILE A 154 -19.34 -12.10 -0.91
N CYS A 155 -18.28 -11.63 -1.57
CA CYS A 155 -17.05 -12.35 -1.78
C CYS A 155 -15.87 -11.47 -1.33
N LYS A 156 -15.16 -11.93 -0.30
CA LYS A 156 -13.86 -11.37 0.08
C LYS A 156 -12.77 -11.96 -0.83
N ALA A 157 -12.69 -11.56 -2.10
CA ALA A 157 -11.67 -12.07 -3.02
C ALA A 157 -10.27 -11.58 -2.63
N ASP A 158 -9.23 -12.40 -2.80
CA ASP A 158 -7.84 -11.92 -2.77
C ASP A 158 -7.41 -11.43 -4.17
N ILE A 159 -8.05 -11.92 -5.22
CA ILE A 159 -7.88 -11.49 -6.60
C ILE A 159 -9.26 -11.29 -7.21
N PHE A 160 -9.57 -10.05 -7.59
CA PHE A 160 -10.84 -9.69 -8.22
C PHE A 160 -10.61 -9.32 -9.68
N ILE A 161 -11.28 -10.03 -10.58
CA ILE A 161 -11.13 -9.90 -12.02
C ILE A 161 -12.45 -9.44 -12.62
N VAL A 162 -12.39 -8.38 -13.42
CA VAL A 162 -13.55 -7.85 -14.14
C VAL A 162 -13.22 -7.86 -15.62
N TYR A 163 -13.91 -8.71 -16.36
CA TYR A 163 -13.89 -8.73 -17.80
C TYR A 163 -15.03 -7.85 -18.32
N ILE A 164 -14.72 -6.84 -19.13
CA ILE A 164 -15.70 -5.95 -19.75
C ILE A 164 -15.65 -6.21 -21.25
N ASP A 165 -16.76 -6.67 -21.84
CA ASP A 165 -16.77 -7.04 -23.26
C ASP A 165 -16.86 -5.81 -24.17
N THR A 166 -17.77 -4.88 -23.87
CA THR A 166 -18.04 -3.70 -24.70
C THR A 166 -18.40 -2.46 -23.88
N TRP A 167 -18.17 -1.28 -24.47
CA TRP A 167 -18.71 -0.01 -23.93
C TRP A 167 -19.79 0.54 -24.85
N TYR A 168 -20.97 0.76 -24.30
CA TYR A 168 -22.16 1.22 -25.01
C TYR A 168 -22.90 2.27 -24.17
N PRO A 169 -23.19 3.47 -24.70
CA PRO A 169 -23.36 3.81 -26.12
C PRO A 169 -22.08 4.24 -26.86
N GLU A 170 -20.91 4.20 -26.24
CA GLU A 170 -19.63 4.68 -26.81
C GLU A 170 -19.14 3.87 -28.02
N ARG A 171 -19.76 2.71 -28.31
CA ARG A 171 -19.44 1.81 -29.44
C ARG A 171 -17.99 1.31 -29.43
N ILE A 172 -17.44 1.13 -28.23
CA ILE A 172 -16.09 0.60 -28.07
C ILE A 172 -16.21 -0.93 -28.06
N HIS A 173 -15.86 -1.55 -29.18
CA HIS A 173 -15.84 -3.00 -29.35
C HIS A 173 -14.48 -3.61 -28.96
N LYS A 174 -13.85 -3.10 -27.90
CA LYS A 174 -12.59 -3.60 -27.37
C LYS A 174 -12.82 -4.16 -25.97
N PRO A 175 -12.55 -5.44 -25.73
CA PRO A 175 -12.69 -6.02 -24.42
C PRO A 175 -11.51 -5.64 -23.52
N PHE A 176 -11.82 -5.47 -22.23
CA PHE A 176 -10.84 -5.16 -21.19
C PHE A 176 -10.89 -6.19 -20.09
N ILE A 177 -9.75 -6.41 -19.44
CA ILE A 177 -9.71 -7.15 -18.19
C ILE A 177 -9.02 -6.32 -17.12
N VAL A 178 -9.73 -6.11 -16.02
CA VAL A 178 -9.28 -5.40 -14.83
C VAL A 178 -8.87 -6.45 -13.81
N THR A 179 -7.70 -6.28 -13.20
CA THR A 179 -7.25 -7.14 -12.09
C THR A 179 -6.97 -6.29 -10.88
N LEU A 180 -7.59 -6.64 -9.77
CA LEU A 180 -7.40 -6.01 -8.47
C LEU A 180 -6.86 -7.05 -7.48
N PHE A 181 -5.72 -6.74 -6.88
CA PHE A 181 -5.15 -7.54 -5.79
C PHE A 181 -5.63 -7.00 -4.45
N LEU A 182 -6.41 -7.78 -3.72
CA LEU A 182 -7.15 -7.35 -2.53
C LEU A 182 -6.82 -8.25 -1.34
N ASN A 183 -7.33 -7.89 -0.16
CA ASN A 183 -7.23 -8.71 1.07
C ASN A 183 -5.80 -9.22 1.34
N GLN A 184 -5.55 -10.52 1.22
CA GLN A 184 -4.23 -11.09 1.49
C GLN A 184 -3.16 -10.65 0.50
N LEU A 185 -3.56 -10.25 -0.71
CA LEU A 185 -2.68 -9.73 -1.74
C LEU A 185 -2.74 -8.21 -1.83
N SER A 186 -3.30 -7.51 -0.83
CA SER A 186 -3.36 -6.05 -0.79
C SER A 186 -1.98 -5.37 -0.91
N TYR A 187 -0.91 -6.02 -0.46
CA TYR A 187 0.46 -5.52 -0.67
C TYR A 187 0.88 -5.48 -2.14
N MET A 188 0.23 -6.28 -3.01
CA MET A 188 0.40 -6.24 -4.47
C MET A 188 -0.57 -5.27 -5.16
N TYR A 189 -1.32 -4.45 -4.42
CA TYR A 189 -2.32 -3.56 -5.01
C TYR A 189 -1.73 -2.63 -6.09
N TYR A 190 -0.48 -2.20 -5.95
CA TYR A 190 0.26 -1.41 -6.95
C TYR A 190 0.45 -2.12 -8.31
N ARG A 191 0.26 -3.45 -8.36
CA ARG A 191 0.27 -4.25 -9.60
C ARG A 191 -1.13 -4.45 -10.19
N SER A 192 -2.17 -3.95 -9.53
CA SER A 192 -3.52 -3.93 -10.08
C SER A 192 -3.52 -3.08 -11.34
N LYS A 193 -4.04 -3.62 -12.43
CA LYS A 193 -3.94 -3.00 -13.75
C LYS A 193 -5.10 -3.40 -14.65
N ILE A 194 -5.13 -2.76 -15.81
CA ILE A 194 -6.01 -3.13 -16.91
C ILE A 194 -5.16 -3.64 -18.05
N ASP A 195 -5.61 -4.72 -18.67
CA ASP A 195 -5.10 -5.18 -19.95
C ASP A 195 -6.19 -5.03 -21.02
N VAL A 196 -5.83 -4.47 -22.17
CA VAL A 196 -6.68 -4.43 -23.37
C VAL A 196 -6.51 -5.74 -24.10
N LEU A 197 -7.61 -6.37 -24.49
CA LEU A 197 -7.64 -7.73 -25.04
C LEU A 197 -7.91 -7.74 -26.54
N ASP A 198 -7.36 -8.75 -27.23
CA ASP A 198 -7.61 -8.98 -28.65
C ASP A 198 -9.06 -9.44 -28.89
N ILE A 199 -9.75 -8.79 -29.84
CA ILE A 199 -11.15 -8.98 -30.23
C ILE A 199 -11.39 -10.39 -30.83
N ASN A 200 -10.36 -11.04 -31.37
CA ASN A 200 -10.53 -12.31 -32.08
C ASN A 200 -10.58 -13.56 -31.16
N ALA A 201 -10.10 -13.46 -29.92
CA ALA A 201 -10.14 -14.57 -28.97
C ALA A 201 -11.53 -14.73 -28.34
N ASN A 202 -11.91 -15.95 -27.95
CA ASN A 202 -13.11 -16.15 -27.12
C ASN A 202 -12.86 -15.69 -25.67
N VAL A 203 -13.95 -15.45 -24.94
CA VAL A 203 -13.90 -14.98 -23.53
C VAL A 203 -13.13 -15.95 -22.64
N TYR A 204 -13.32 -17.26 -22.84
CA TYR A 204 -12.58 -18.30 -22.12
C TYR A 204 -11.06 -18.17 -22.29
N ASN A 205 -10.54 -18.14 -23.53
CA ASN A 205 -9.10 -18.07 -23.78
C ASN A 205 -8.52 -16.77 -23.21
N ARG A 206 -9.25 -15.66 -23.30
CA ARG A 206 -8.83 -14.37 -22.72
C ARG A 206 -8.64 -14.47 -21.22
N ILE A 207 -9.63 -14.99 -20.49
CA ILE A 207 -9.55 -15.14 -19.03
C ILE A 207 -8.47 -16.15 -18.66
N PHE A 208 -8.40 -17.29 -19.35
CA PHE A 208 -7.43 -18.34 -19.08
C PHE A 208 -5.97 -17.86 -19.25
N GLU A 209 -5.65 -17.21 -20.37
CA GLU A 209 -4.33 -16.63 -20.60
C GLU A 209 -4.00 -15.52 -19.60
N HIS A 210 -5.00 -14.74 -19.22
CA HIS A 210 -4.84 -13.72 -18.18
C HIS A 210 -4.52 -14.33 -16.82
N MET A 211 -5.19 -15.43 -16.45
CA MET A 211 -4.91 -16.16 -15.21
C MET A 211 -3.51 -16.76 -15.19
N LYS A 212 -2.96 -17.19 -16.34
CA LYS A 212 -1.55 -17.58 -16.44
C LYS A 212 -0.62 -16.41 -16.12
N LYS A 213 -0.89 -15.21 -16.64
CA LYS A 213 -0.12 -14.00 -16.30
C LYS A 213 -0.21 -13.63 -14.81
N ILE A 214 -1.37 -13.80 -14.19
CA ILE A 214 -1.52 -13.58 -12.75
C ILE A 214 -0.71 -14.61 -11.96
N ASN A 215 -0.76 -15.89 -12.33
CA ASN A 215 0.05 -16.94 -11.70
C ASN A 215 1.54 -16.60 -11.76
N THR A 216 2.04 -16.10 -12.90
CA THR A 216 3.45 -15.70 -13.00
C THR A 216 3.74 -14.49 -12.10
N ILE A 217 2.89 -13.47 -12.07
CA ILE A 217 3.07 -12.32 -11.17
C ILE A 217 3.18 -12.77 -9.70
N ILE A 218 2.27 -13.65 -9.25
CA ILE A 218 2.24 -14.17 -7.89
C ILE A 218 3.46 -15.05 -7.62
N SER A 219 3.85 -15.92 -8.56
CA SER A 219 4.99 -16.83 -8.36
C SER A 219 6.31 -16.09 -8.18
N HIS A 220 6.49 -14.94 -8.83
CA HIS A 220 7.68 -14.10 -8.67
C HIS A 220 7.70 -13.35 -7.33
N HIS A 221 6.55 -13.19 -6.67
CA HIS A 221 6.41 -12.46 -5.41
C HIS A 221 6.13 -13.34 -4.19
N ASN A 222 5.83 -14.62 -4.40
CA ASN A 222 5.77 -15.59 -3.33
C ASN A 222 7.19 -15.79 -2.78
N PHE A 223 7.59 -14.89 -1.89
CA PHE A 223 8.59 -15.18 -0.89
C PHE A 223 8.12 -16.44 -0.17
N PRO A 224 9.00 -17.43 0.07
CA PRO A 224 8.62 -18.63 0.80
C PRO A 224 7.97 -18.18 2.12
N ASP A 225 6.74 -18.64 2.35
CA ASP A 225 6.03 -18.57 3.64
C ASP A 225 6.84 -19.38 4.67
N THR A 226 8.02 -18.86 5.02
CA THR A 226 8.65 -19.18 6.28
C THR A 226 7.92 -18.32 7.30
N ASN A 227 7.45 -18.97 8.37
CA ASN A 227 6.72 -18.39 9.51
C ASN A 227 7.52 -17.33 10.31
N LYS A 228 8.28 -16.48 9.63
CA LYS A 228 9.04 -15.33 10.13
C LYS A 228 9.13 -14.29 9.01
N GLN A 229 8.02 -13.62 8.69
CA GLN A 229 8.14 -12.25 8.15
C GLN A 229 8.69 -11.35 9.27
N GLN A 230 9.97 -11.51 9.59
CA GLN A 230 10.70 -10.45 10.25
C GLN A 230 10.82 -9.35 9.21
N ILE A 231 10.15 -8.22 9.47
CA ILE A 231 10.20 -6.98 8.67
C ILE A 231 11.66 -6.57 8.37
N PHE A 232 12.60 -7.03 9.20
CA PHE A 232 14.03 -6.83 9.04
C PHE A 232 14.72 -8.17 8.75
N PRO A 233 15.60 -8.26 7.74
CA PRO A 233 16.38 -9.45 7.51
C PRO A 233 17.26 -9.75 8.74
N GLN A 234 17.51 -11.01 9.05
CA GLN A 234 18.24 -11.40 10.26
C GLN A 234 19.62 -10.75 10.37
N TRP A 235 20.32 -10.58 9.24
CA TRP A 235 21.60 -9.86 9.20
C TRP A 235 21.46 -8.41 9.66
N ALA A 236 20.34 -7.73 9.38
CA ALA A 236 20.09 -6.35 9.83
C ALA A 236 19.81 -6.29 11.33
N ILE A 237 19.13 -7.30 11.89
CA ILE A 237 18.93 -7.42 13.34
C ILE A 237 20.29 -7.63 14.02
N ILE A 238 21.11 -8.55 13.49
CA ILE A 238 22.44 -8.85 14.01
C ILE A 238 23.35 -7.60 13.94
N THR A 239 23.38 -6.90 12.81
CA THR A 239 24.20 -5.68 12.67
C THR A 239 23.74 -4.57 13.61
N CYS A 240 22.42 -4.39 13.79
CA CYS A 240 21.88 -3.40 14.72
C CYS A 240 22.28 -3.71 16.18
N VAL A 241 22.19 -4.98 16.60
CA VAL A 241 22.63 -5.42 17.93
C VAL A 241 24.15 -5.25 18.11
N CYS A 242 24.96 -5.59 17.10
CA CYS A 242 26.41 -5.38 17.14
C CYS A 242 26.77 -3.89 17.23
N LEU A 243 26.10 -3.01 16.48
CA LEU A 243 26.32 -1.56 16.53
C LEU A 243 25.95 -0.99 17.91
N LEU A 244 24.82 -1.41 18.49
CA LEU A 244 24.43 -1.02 19.85
C LEU A 244 25.47 -1.50 20.89
N GLY A 245 25.95 -2.74 20.76
CA GLY A 245 27.02 -3.28 21.60
C GLY A 245 28.31 -2.46 21.50
N MET A 246 28.71 -2.05 20.29
CA MET A 246 29.88 -1.20 20.07
C MET A 246 29.71 0.20 20.68
N VAL A 247 28.51 0.77 20.67
CA VAL A 247 28.21 2.06 21.32
C VAL A 247 28.29 1.95 22.85
N VAL A 248 27.82 0.85 23.44
CA VAL A 248 27.95 0.62 24.88
C VAL A 248 29.42 0.40 25.26
N LEU A 249 30.16 -0.40 24.47
CA LEU A 249 31.57 -0.66 24.70
C LEU A 249 32.42 0.61 24.56
N SER A 250 32.15 1.44 23.54
CA SER A 250 32.86 2.70 23.34
C SER A 250 32.58 3.70 24.46
N ASN A 251 31.33 3.82 24.93
CA ASN A 251 30.99 4.63 26.10
C ASN A 251 31.63 4.11 27.39
N TYR A 252 31.72 2.78 27.57
CA TYR A 252 32.39 2.18 28.72
C TYR A 252 33.90 2.45 28.70
N ILE A 253 34.56 2.27 27.55
CA ILE A 253 35.98 2.55 27.36
C ILE A 253 36.26 4.05 27.55
N ALA A 254 35.44 4.93 26.97
CA ALA A 254 35.56 6.38 27.14
C ALA A 254 35.45 6.78 28.62
N ASN A 255 34.46 6.23 29.34
CA ASN A 255 34.31 6.48 30.78
C ASN A 255 35.48 5.92 31.60
N LYS A 256 36.07 4.78 31.21
CA LYS A 256 37.25 4.21 31.88
C LYS A 256 38.49 5.08 31.65
N ILE A 257 38.73 5.52 30.41
CA ILE A 257 39.84 6.42 30.06
C ILE A 257 39.69 7.76 30.79
N ILE A 258 38.49 8.33 30.83
CA ILE A 258 38.22 9.58 31.56
C ILE A 258 38.50 9.39 33.06
N LYS A 259 38.05 8.29 33.68
CA LYS A 259 38.33 7.99 35.09
C LYS A 259 39.83 7.84 35.36
N GLU A 260 40.55 7.08 34.54
CA GLU A 260 42.01 6.92 34.68
C GLU A 260 42.75 8.25 34.48
N TRP A 261 42.33 9.08 33.52
CA TRP A 261 42.91 10.41 33.31
C TRP A 261 42.58 11.39 34.43
N THR A 262 41.41 11.30 35.05
CA THR A 262 41.05 12.14 36.21
C THR A 262 41.73 11.69 37.50
N CYS A 263 41.99 10.39 37.68
CA CYS A 263 42.66 9.87 38.88
C CYS A 263 44.19 9.95 38.79
N ASN A 264 44.80 9.79 37.61
CA ASN A 264 46.26 9.95 37.43
C ASN A 264 46.72 11.42 37.27
N LYS A 265 45.81 12.40 37.29
CA LYS A 265 46.16 13.83 37.31
C LYS A 265 46.32 14.43 38.70
N SER A 266 46.26 13.63 39.76
CA SER A 266 46.71 14.05 41.08
C SER A 266 48.18 13.63 41.25
N THR A 267 49.05 14.59 41.58
CA THR A 267 50.49 14.42 41.89
C THR A 267 51.46 14.39 40.69
N LYS A 268 51.48 15.45 39.87
CA LYS A 268 52.72 16.14 39.42
C LYS A 268 52.35 17.27 38.44
N PRO A 269 52.54 18.55 38.80
CA PRO A 269 52.40 19.64 37.85
C PRO A 269 53.63 19.64 36.94
N SER A 270 53.60 18.92 35.82
CA SER A 270 54.59 19.11 34.77
C SER A 270 54.21 20.37 33.98
N THR A 271 54.98 21.41 34.23
CA THR A 271 54.89 22.78 33.69
C THR A 271 55.12 22.90 32.18
N LEU A 272 55.10 21.79 31.42
CA LEU A 272 55.41 21.79 29.99
C LEU A 272 54.17 21.78 29.06
N PHE A 273 52.99 21.38 29.56
CA PHE A 273 51.73 21.41 28.79
C PHE A 273 50.80 22.58 29.16
N ALA A 274 51.31 23.54 29.93
CA ALA A 274 50.61 24.79 30.24
C ALA A 274 50.54 25.76 29.05
N VAL A 275 51.10 25.39 27.89
CA VAL A 275 51.00 26.15 26.65
C VAL A 275 49.79 25.66 25.84
N LYS A 276 48.70 26.41 25.98
CA LYS A 276 47.70 26.66 24.93
C LYS A 276 46.52 25.68 24.81
N ASN A 277 45.80 25.48 25.92
CA ASN A 277 44.36 25.25 25.87
C ASN A 277 43.68 26.52 25.30
N HIS A 278 43.34 26.47 24.02
CA HIS A 278 42.68 27.56 23.27
C HIS A 278 41.48 26.97 22.52
N SER A 279 40.52 26.36 23.21
CA SER A 279 39.30 25.83 22.53
C SER A 279 38.04 25.63 23.41
N ASP A 280 37.98 26.10 24.65
CA ASP A 280 36.77 26.00 25.50
C ASP A 280 35.65 27.00 25.13
N ARG A 281 35.34 27.15 23.83
CA ARG A 281 34.24 28.02 23.38
C ARG A 281 33.30 27.47 22.32
N PHE A 282 33.36 26.18 22.00
CA PHE A 282 32.30 25.55 21.22
C PHE A 282 31.15 25.08 22.13
N ARG A 283 30.27 26.03 22.48
CA ARG A 283 28.95 25.77 23.03
C ARG A 283 28.07 25.14 21.92
N MET A 284 27.82 23.83 22.01
CA MET A 284 26.66 23.24 21.36
C MET A 284 25.40 23.80 22.02
N GLY A 285 24.59 24.47 21.19
CA GLY A 285 23.26 24.94 21.55
C GLY A 285 22.24 23.81 21.57
N PHE A 286 21.08 24.18 22.11
CA PHE A 286 19.80 23.46 22.15
C PHE A 286 19.52 22.62 23.40
N ALA A 287 18.51 23.13 24.10
CA ALA A 287 17.51 22.40 24.88
C ALA A 287 17.93 21.87 26.26
N GLY A 288 17.40 22.52 27.31
CA GLY A 288 17.49 22.03 28.68
C GLY A 288 16.72 22.90 29.66
N HIS A 289 15.45 23.13 29.35
CA HIS A 289 14.47 23.92 30.13
C HIS A 289 14.39 23.49 31.61
N VAL A 290 14.42 24.48 32.51
CA VAL A 290 13.47 24.71 33.61
C VAL A 290 13.28 23.63 34.69
N ARG A 291 13.60 23.99 35.95
CA ARG A 291 12.58 24.20 37.01
C ARG A 291 13.15 25.00 38.18
N ARG A 292 12.56 26.17 38.41
CA ARG A 292 12.70 27.02 39.60
C ARG A 292 11.80 26.44 40.70
N HIS A 293 12.29 26.37 41.93
CA HIS A 293 11.45 26.55 43.11
C HIS A 293 12.06 27.66 43.96
N THR A 294 11.29 28.75 44.04
CA THR A 294 11.52 29.98 44.78
C THR A 294 10.93 29.86 46.17
N ASN A 295 11.71 30.13 47.22
CA ASN A 295 11.29 30.94 48.38
C ASN A 295 12.46 31.08 49.37
N ARG A 296 13.21 32.17 49.30
CA ARG A 296 13.09 33.30 50.24
C ARG A 296 14.25 34.28 50.04
N GLN A 297 13.85 35.53 49.96
CA GLN A 297 14.59 36.75 50.27
C GLN A 297 15.49 37.35 49.19
N ASN A 298 14.88 38.33 48.53
CA ASN A 298 15.40 39.67 48.24
C ASN A 298 16.46 39.76 47.13
N SER A 299 16.06 39.81 45.84
CA SER A 299 15.69 41.05 45.11
C SER A 299 16.61 42.22 45.50
N VAL A 300 17.55 42.70 44.69
CA VAL A 300 17.36 43.37 43.40
C VAL A 300 18.75 43.52 42.76
N VAL A 301 18.89 42.91 41.59
CA VAL A 301 19.63 43.34 40.39
C VAL A 301 20.93 44.14 40.59
N LYS A 302 22.06 43.42 40.55
CA LYS A 302 23.42 43.89 40.27
C LYS A 302 23.98 42.90 39.23
N SER A 303 24.62 43.26 38.12
CA SER A 303 25.36 44.47 37.81
C SER A 303 25.40 44.66 36.29
N SER A 304 25.04 45.85 35.83
CA SER A 304 25.75 46.50 34.73
C SER A 304 27.25 46.57 35.06
N MET A 305 28.14 46.32 34.11
CA MET A 305 29.47 46.97 33.95
C MET A 305 30.23 46.21 32.84
N MET A 306 30.20 46.74 31.63
CA MET A 306 31.21 47.66 31.07
C MET A 306 32.53 46.97 30.73
N PHE A 307 32.67 46.68 29.44
CA PHE A 307 33.92 46.75 28.70
C PHE A 307 34.64 48.06 28.99
N ARG A 308 35.96 48.00 29.17
CA ARG A 308 36.99 49.02 28.91
C ARG A 308 38.23 48.65 29.72
N GLN A 309 39.49 48.85 29.33
CA GLN A 309 40.16 49.25 28.10
C GLN A 309 41.60 49.51 28.59
N PHE A 310 42.62 49.13 27.81
CA PHE A 310 44.00 49.65 27.91
C PHE A 310 44.74 49.34 29.23
N SER A 311 46.07 49.35 29.34
CA SER A 311 47.16 49.82 28.50
C SER A 311 48.45 49.23 29.07
N ARG A 312 49.41 48.99 28.18
CA ARG A 312 50.87 49.10 28.39
C ARG A 312 51.31 49.62 29.78
N SER A 313 52.25 48.91 30.40
CA SER A 313 53.55 49.54 30.64
C SER A 313 54.68 48.50 30.65
N ARG A 314 55.57 48.67 29.66
CA ARG A 314 56.98 48.28 29.69
C ARG A 314 57.72 49.09 30.76
N GLU A 315 59.01 48.77 30.91
CA GLU A 315 60.05 49.48 31.64
C GLU A 315 60.16 49.07 33.11
N LYS A 316 61.33 48.80 33.68
CA LYS A 316 62.75 49.04 33.36
C LYS A 316 63.48 48.07 34.34
N GLN A 317 64.71 47.60 34.21
CA GLN A 317 65.96 48.32 34.00
C GLN A 317 67.07 47.26 34.08
N TYR A 318 67.94 47.19 33.08
CA TYR A 318 69.31 46.76 33.31
C TYR A 318 69.97 47.90 34.09
N VAL A 319 70.39 47.64 35.33
CA VAL A 319 71.42 48.44 36.01
C VAL A 319 72.51 47.46 36.41
N ALA A 320 73.71 47.79 35.93
CA ALA A 320 74.93 47.09 36.22
C ALA A 320 75.14 46.99 37.74
N ASN A 321 75.47 45.77 38.16
CA ASN A 321 76.67 45.45 38.92
C ASN A 321 77.09 46.37 40.08
N ILE A 322 77.38 45.69 41.19
CA ILE A 322 78.44 45.99 42.16
C ILE A 322 78.01 46.75 43.42
N ASN A 323 78.12 45.96 44.50
CA ASN A 323 78.14 46.28 45.92
C ASN A 323 78.99 47.51 46.26
N ASN A 324 78.52 48.33 47.21
CA ASN A 324 79.16 48.53 48.52
C ASN A 324 78.52 49.73 49.25
N ILE A 325 78.23 49.50 50.54
CA ILE A 325 78.07 50.48 51.64
C ILE A 325 76.86 51.40 51.58
#